data_AF-A0A6J6NCX7-F1
#
_entry.id   AF-A0A6J6NCX7-F1
#
_cell.length_a   1.000
_cell.length_b   1.000
_cell.length_c   1.000
_cell.angle_alpha   90.00
_cell.angle_beta   90.00
_cell.angle_gamma   90.00
#
_symmetry.space_group_name_H-M   'P 1'
#
loop_
_entity.id
_entity.type
_entity.pdbx_description
1 polymer ?
#
loop_
_entity_poly.entity_id
_entity_poly.type
_entity_poly.pdbx_seq_one_letter_code
_entity_poly.pdbx_strand_id
1 'polypeptide(L)'
;MPYAWLTQEMSHHVTTAGDTVIWLWARTTRRDLRHLLRHPDARGEVLLTATIARHRVLLSDFSDWHQVLNRAPHVPRTPDEDHATWWARAEPLIEDYHARITAAGLDGTGYLDLPDTYRDELERGWRAIFDPATWAPGESVQATVHELRVADITRAIRIR
;
A
#
# COMPACT_ATOMS: atom_id res chain seq x y z
N MET A 1 -4.15 0.76 13.93
CA MET A 1 -3.71 -0.06 12.76
C MET A 1 -3.39 0.88 11.60
N PRO A 2 -2.39 0.60 10.74
CA PRO A 2 -2.05 1.43 9.58
C PRO A 2 -3.23 1.66 8.60
N TYR A 3 -4.26 0.81 8.65
CA TYR A 3 -5.51 1.02 7.92
C TYR A 3 -6.25 2.31 8.30
N ALA A 4 -6.14 2.79 9.54
CA ALA A 4 -6.75 4.06 9.93
C ALA A 4 -6.14 5.24 9.16
N TRP A 5 -4.81 5.21 8.97
CA TRP A 5 -4.11 6.18 8.13
C TRP A 5 -4.57 6.07 6.67
N LEU A 6 -4.65 4.86 6.11
CA LEU A 6 -5.14 4.67 4.75
C LEU A 6 -6.56 5.21 4.56
N THR A 7 -7.48 4.92 5.49
CA THR A 7 -8.86 5.45 5.42
C THR A 7 -8.87 6.98 5.43
N GLN A 8 -8.02 7.60 6.24
CA GLN A 8 -7.85 9.06 6.24
C GLN A 8 -7.32 9.57 4.88
N GLU A 9 -6.27 8.96 4.34
CA GLU A 9 -5.71 9.34 3.04
C GLU A 9 -6.72 9.13 1.90
N MET A 10 -7.53 8.08 1.94
CA MET A 10 -8.63 7.89 1.00
C MET A 10 -9.64 9.03 1.10
N SER A 11 -10.02 9.46 2.31
CA SER A 11 -10.96 10.59 2.48
C SER A 11 -10.44 11.92 1.92
N HIS A 12 -9.12 12.08 1.80
CA HIS A 12 -8.49 13.27 1.22
C HIS A 12 -8.37 13.20 -0.32
N HIS A 13 -8.24 12.00 -0.89
CA HIS A 13 -7.85 11.83 -2.29
C HIS A 13 -8.95 11.31 -3.22
N VAL A 14 -9.99 10.66 -2.68
CA VAL A 14 -11.11 10.14 -3.49
C VAL A 14 -12.41 10.82 -3.11
N THR A 15 -13.33 10.95 -4.08
CA THR A 15 -14.61 11.65 -3.86
C THR A 15 -15.70 10.77 -3.26
N THR A 16 -15.43 9.47 -3.08
CA THR A 16 -16.34 8.54 -2.42
C THR A 16 -16.11 8.59 -0.92
N ALA A 17 -17.16 8.30 -0.15
CA ALA A 17 -17.08 8.11 1.29
C ALA A 17 -17.39 6.65 1.63
N GLY A 18 -16.74 6.14 2.67
CA GLY A 18 -16.97 4.81 3.21
C GLY A 18 -15.95 4.51 4.29
N ASP A 19 -16.23 3.50 5.11
CA ASP A 19 -15.34 2.96 6.14
C ASP A 19 -14.55 1.74 5.66
N THR A 20 -14.90 1.22 4.49
CA THR A 20 -14.34 0.00 3.91
C THR A 20 -13.14 0.33 3.01
N VAL A 21 -12.15 -0.55 3.01
CA VAL A 21 -11.02 -0.52 2.07
C VAL A 21 -11.04 -1.79 1.24
N ILE A 22 -11.41 -1.67 -0.02
CA ILE A 22 -11.33 -2.77 -1.00
C ILE A 22 -10.02 -2.62 -1.77
N TRP A 23 -9.19 -3.66 -1.71
CA TRP A 23 -7.92 -3.73 -2.42
C TRP A 23 -8.11 -4.38 -3.79
N LEU A 24 -7.54 -3.75 -4.81
CA LEU A 24 -7.50 -4.25 -6.18
C LEU A 24 -6.09 -4.15 -6.74
N TRP A 25 -5.83 -4.95 -7.77
CA TRP A 25 -4.67 -4.75 -8.63
C TRP A 25 -5.03 -3.75 -9.73
N ALA A 26 -4.40 -2.57 -9.73
CA ALA A 26 -4.50 -1.62 -10.84
C ALA A 26 -3.56 -2.01 -11.98
N ARG A 27 -2.36 -2.49 -11.63
CA ARG A 27 -1.37 -3.03 -12.55
C ARG A 27 -0.66 -4.20 -11.87
N THR A 28 -0.61 -5.34 -12.53
CA THR A 28 0.15 -6.52 -12.09
C THR A 28 0.58 -7.33 -13.30
N THR A 29 1.54 -8.23 -13.14
CA THR A 29 1.95 -9.11 -14.25
C THR A 29 0.99 -10.29 -14.39
N ARG A 30 0.90 -10.85 -15.60
CA ARG A 30 0.17 -12.10 -15.83
C ARG A 30 0.74 -13.25 -14.99
N ARG A 31 2.04 -13.22 -14.72
CA ARG A 31 2.73 -14.23 -13.90
C ARG A 31 2.22 -14.17 -12.46
N ASP A 32 2.19 -12.99 -11.87
CA ASP A 32 1.76 -12.79 -10.48
C ASP A 32 0.28 -13.09 -10.31
N LEU A 33 -0.55 -12.64 -11.26
CA LEU A 33 -1.97 -12.99 -11.27
C LEU A 33 -2.16 -14.51 -11.35
N ARG A 34 -1.43 -15.21 -12.23
CA ARG A 34 -1.51 -16.68 -12.31
C ARG A 34 -1.04 -17.36 -11.04
N HIS A 35 -0.05 -16.82 -10.36
CA HIS A 35 0.43 -17.34 -9.09
C HIS A 35 -0.66 -17.24 -8.02
N LEU A 36 -1.27 -16.07 -7.87
CA LEU A 36 -2.39 -15.83 -6.93
C LEU A 36 -3.59 -16.75 -7.22
N LEU A 37 -3.99 -16.89 -8.48
CA LEU A 37 -5.14 -17.71 -8.87
C LEU A 37 -4.90 -19.23 -8.72
N ARG A 38 -3.64 -19.66 -8.56
CA ARG A 38 -3.29 -21.07 -8.30
C ARG A 38 -3.21 -21.39 -6.82
N HIS A 39 -3.34 -20.40 -5.94
CA HIS A 39 -3.36 -20.63 -4.51
C HIS A 39 -4.51 -21.58 -4.14
N PRO A 40 -4.31 -22.59 -3.30
CA PRO A 40 -5.37 -23.55 -2.93
C PRO A 40 -6.64 -22.87 -2.42
N ASP A 41 -6.47 -21.81 -1.63
CA ASP A 41 -7.59 -21.04 -1.04
C ASP A 41 -8.35 -20.19 -2.08
N ALA A 42 -7.82 -20.02 -3.29
CA ALA A 42 -8.53 -19.32 -4.34
C ALA A 42 -9.55 -20.21 -5.07
N ARG A 43 -9.58 -21.53 -4.82
CA ARG A 43 -10.54 -22.42 -5.50
C ARG A 43 -11.97 -22.13 -5.04
N GLY A 44 -12.85 -21.89 -6.00
CA GLY A 44 -14.24 -21.52 -5.72
C GLY A 44 -14.48 -20.01 -5.67
N GLU A 45 -13.43 -19.21 -5.53
CA GLU A 45 -13.47 -17.74 -5.57
C GLU A 45 -13.72 -17.21 -7.00
N VAL A 46 -13.95 -15.91 -7.11
CA VAL A 46 -14.21 -15.21 -8.37
C VAL A 46 -13.14 -14.15 -8.63
N LEU A 47 -12.49 -14.22 -9.78
CA LEU A 47 -11.69 -13.12 -10.31
C LEU A 47 -12.61 -12.10 -10.98
N LEU A 48 -12.65 -10.89 -10.42
CA LEU A 48 -13.34 -9.75 -11.02
C LEU A 48 -12.36 -8.88 -11.81
N THR A 49 -12.80 -8.41 -12.96
CA THR A 49 -12.19 -7.29 -13.69
C THR A 49 -13.17 -6.14 -13.67
N ALA A 50 -12.68 -4.95 -13.33
CA ALA A 50 -13.51 -3.76 -13.19
C ALA A 50 -12.89 -2.55 -13.90
N THR A 51 -13.74 -1.64 -14.33
CA THR A 51 -13.37 -0.31 -14.82
C THR A 51 -14.00 0.71 -13.89
N ILE A 52 -13.17 1.38 -13.10
CA ILE A 52 -13.59 2.31 -12.05
C ILE A 52 -13.17 3.72 -12.43
N ALA A 53 -14.05 4.70 -12.20
CA ALA A 53 -13.73 6.10 -12.45
C ALA A 53 -12.54 6.56 -11.59
N ARG A 54 -11.58 7.27 -12.19
CA ARG A 54 -10.30 7.64 -11.55
C ARG A 54 -10.46 8.36 -10.22
N HIS A 55 -11.48 9.21 -10.06
CA HIS A 55 -11.75 9.97 -8.84
C HIS A 55 -12.26 9.13 -7.66
N ARG A 56 -12.57 7.84 -7.88
CA ARG A 56 -13.01 6.89 -6.85
C ARG A 56 -11.88 5.97 -6.37
N VAL A 57 -10.68 6.09 -6.95
CA VAL A 57 -9.56 5.16 -6.76
C VAL A 57 -8.36 5.91 -6.22
N LEU A 58 -7.78 5.41 -5.14
CA LEU A 58 -6.45 5.79 -4.69
C LEU A 58 -5.47 4.74 -5.21
N LEU A 59 -4.44 5.19 -5.93
CA LEU A 59 -3.41 4.30 -6.48
C LEU A 59 -2.14 4.40 -5.64
N SER A 60 -1.46 3.27 -5.45
CA SER A 60 -0.27 3.19 -4.61
C SER A 60 0.69 2.12 -5.11
N ASP A 61 1.97 2.31 -4.86
CA ASP A 61 2.99 1.27 -5.04
C ASP A 61 2.72 0.07 -4.12
N PHE A 62 2.71 -1.15 -4.68
CA PHE A 62 2.46 -2.37 -3.91
C PHE A 62 3.59 -2.71 -2.94
N SER A 63 4.83 -2.57 -3.40
CA SER A 63 6.01 -3.00 -2.64
C SER A 63 6.20 -2.09 -1.43
N ASP A 64 5.99 -0.80 -1.61
CA ASP A 64 6.16 0.20 -0.54
C ASP A 64 5.12 0.10 0.59
N TRP A 65 3.97 -0.56 0.35
CA TRP A 65 3.01 -0.85 1.42
C TRP A 65 3.62 -1.65 2.57
N HIS A 66 4.69 -2.43 2.34
CA HIS A 66 5.37 -3.15 3.41
C HIS A 66 5.93 -2.20 4.47
N GLN A 67 6.38 -1.00 4.09
CA GLN A 67 6.87 -0.01 5.06
C GLN A 67 5.72 0.50 5.94
N VAL A 68 4.56 0.78 5.34
CA VAL A 68 3.36 1.21 6.07
C VAL A 68 2.87 0.12 7.03
N LEU A 69 2.77 -1.12 6.53
CA LEU A 69 2.31 -2.27 7.33
C LEU A 69 3.27 -2.61 8.47
N ASN A 70 4.57 -2.42 8.25
CA ASN A 70 5.60 -2.66 9.26
C ASN A 70 5.81 -1.47 10.22
N ARG A 71 5.09 -0.35 10.04
CA ARG A 71 5.26 0.88 10.82
C ARG A 71 6.68 1.46 10.73
N ALA A 72 7.30 1.31 9.57
CA ALA A 72 8.67 1.74 9.31
C ALA A 72 8.71 2.99 8.40
N PRO A 73 9.73 3.85 8.53
CA PRO A 73 9.93 4.96 7.60
C PRO A 73 9.99 4.46 6.16
N HIS A 74 9.25 5.12 5.26
CA HIS A 74 9.40 4.87 3.84
C HIS A 74 10.53 5.71 3.27
N VAL A 75 11.39 5.05 2.49
CA VAL A 75 12.53 5.67 1.82
C VAL A 75 12.33 5.44 0.32
N PRO A 76 11.93 6.46 -0.45
CA PRO A 76 11.74 6.31 -1.89
C PRO A 76 13.03 5.90 -2.58
N ARG A 77 12.92 5.03 -3.59
CA ARG A 77 14.02 4.73 -4.50
C ARG A 77 14.28 5.92 -5.40
N THR A 78 15.55 6.24 -5.65
CA THR A 78 15.89 7.22 -6.68
C THR A 78 15.86 6.56 -8.06
N PRO A 79 15.69 7.34 -9.15
CA PRO A 79 15.88 6.81 -10.49
C PRO A 79 17.22 6.07 -10.61
N ASP A 80 17.22 4.93 -11.28
CA ASP A 80 18.39 4.07 -11.54
C ASP A 80 19.04 3.42 -10.30
N GLU A 81 18.48 3.60 -9.10
CA GLU A 81 18.97 2.95 -7.89
C GLU A 81 18.58 1.46 -7.87
N ASP A 82 19.55 0.57 -7.80
CA ASP A 82 19.28 -0.85 -7.58
C ASP A 82 18.82 -1.12 -6.13
N HIS A 83 18.31 -2.33 -5.88
CA HIS A 83 17.76 -2.67 -4.57
C HIS A 83 18.83 -2.68 -3.47
N ALA A 84 20.07 -3.10 -3.78
CA ALA A 84 21.13 -3.18 -2.79
C ALA A 84 21.60 -1.79 -2.34
N THR A 85 21.74 -0.87 -3.29
CA THR A 85 22.08 0.54 -3.04
C THR A 85 20.99 1.23 -2.23
N TRP A 86 19.73 1.01 -2.63
CA TRP A 86 18.58 1.50 -1.89
C TRP A 86 18.56 0.97 -0.45
N TRP A 87 18.74 -0.34 -0.25
CA TRP A 87 18.71 -0.95 1.08
C TRP A 87 19.82 -0.42 1.98
N ALA A 88 21.05 -0.30 1.46
CA ALA A 88 22.17 0.26 2.21
C ALA A 88 21.92 1.71 2.70
N ARG A 89 21.08 2.47 1.99
CA ARG A 89 20.65 3.82 2.39
C ARG A 89 19.44 3.80 3.32
N ALA A 90 18.48 2.90 3.09
CA ALA A 90 17.24 2.84 3.83
C ALA A 90 17.40 2.18 5.21
N GLU A 91 18.18 1.10 5.30
CA GLU A 91 18.35 0.29 6.51
C GLU A 91 18.80 1.13 7.72
N PRO A 92 19.85 1.96 7.65
CA PRO A 92 20.26 2.77 8.81
C PRO A 92 19.19 3.76 9.29
N LEU A 93 18.35 4.27 8.38
CA LEU A 93 17.26 5.20 8.72
C LEU A 93 16.12 4.48 9.44
N ILE A 94 15.80 3.26 8.98
CA ILE A 94 14.79 2.41 9.60
C ILE A 94 15.27 1.93 10.97
N GLU A 95 16.55 1.53 11.09
CA GLU A 95 17.16 1.13 12.36
C GLU A 95 17.22 2.28 13.37
N ASP A 96 17.62 3.49 12.94
CA ASP A 96 17.60 4.68 13.80
C ASP A 96 16.20 4.97 14.33
N TYR A 97 15.20 4.95 13.47
CA TYR A 97 13.81 5.18 13.87
C TYR A 97 13.35 4.16 14.92
N HIS A 98 13.61 2.86 14.68
CA HIS A 98 13.25 1.82 15.65
C HIS A 98 14.04 1.96 16.96
N ALA A 99 15.33 2.31 16.91
CA ALA A 99 16.11 2.57 18.11
C ALA A 99 15.54 3.73 18.93
N ARG A 100 15.08 4.80 18.27
CA ARG A 100 14.41 5.94 18.95
C ARG A 100 13.05 5.54 19.55
N ILE A 101 12.29 4.66 18.90
CA ILE A 101 11.04 4.10 19.43
C ILE A 101 11.32 3.27 20.70
N THR A 102 12.30 2.38 20.65
CA THR A 102 12.69 1.54 21.79
C THR A 102 13.24 2.38 22.95
N ALA A 103 14.12 3.35 22.67
CA ALA A 103 14.66 4.23 23.69
C ALA A 103 13.59 5.09 24.40
N ALA A 104 12.50 5.41 23.69
CA ALA A 104 11.35 6.11 24.25
C ALA A 104 10.36 5.17 24.98
N GLY A 105 10.62 3.85 25.01
CA GLY A 105 9.72 2.87 25.62
C GLY A 105 8.39 2.71 24.87
N LEU A 106 8.38 3.00 23.57
CA LEU A 106 7.19 2.98 22.72
C LEU A 106 7.02 1.65 21.96
N ASP A 107 7.81 0.62 22.27
CA ASP A 107 7.70 -0.70 21.63
C ASP A 107 6.29 -1.27 21.77
N GLY A 108 5.74 -1.78 20.67
CA GLY A 108 4.38 -2.34 20.63
C GLY A 108 3.25 -1.30 20.60
N THR A 109 3.55 -0.01 20.82
CA THR A 109 2.55 1.07 20.77
C THR A 109 1.83 1.08 19.42
N GLY A 110 0.50 1.18 19.46
CA GLY A 110 -0.32 1.29 18.26
C GLY A 110 0.02 2.57 17.49
N TYR A 111 -0.05 2.53 16.16
CA TYR A 111 0.24 3.70 15.32
C TYR A 111 -0.54 4.97 15.73
N LEU A 112 -1.81 4.83 16.13
CA LEU A 112 -2.64 5.97 16.56
C LEU A 112 -2.21 6.54 17.91
N ASP A 113 -1.55 5.74 18.73
CA ASP A 113 -1.11 6.07 20.08
C ASP A 113 0.35 6.57 20.11
N LEU A 114 1.05 6.53 18.97
CA LEU A 114 2.38 7.11 18.85
C LEU A 114 2.31 8.63 19.04
N PRO A 115 3.30 9.24 19.73
CA PRO A 115 3.43 10.68 19.76
C PRO A 115 3.56 11.27 18.35
N ASP A 116 2.99 12.46 18.16
CA ASP A 116 2.91 13.15 16.86
C ASP A 116 4.26 13.20 16.14
N THR A 117 5.35 13.45 16.86
CA THR A 117 6.71 13.51 16.27
C THR A 117 7.09 12.24 15.49
N TYR A 118 6.79 11.05 16.03
CA TYR A 118 7.09 9.78 15.39
C TYR A 118 6.08 9.46 14.29
N ARG A 119 4.80 9.74 14.55
CA ARG A 119 3.72 9.51 13.59
C ARG A 119 3.89 10.36 12.34
N ASP A 120 4.18 11.65 12.50
CA ASP A 120 4.39 12.59 11.40
C ASP A 120 5.61 12.19 10.56
N GLU A 121 6.66 11.64 11.19
CA GLU A 121 7.83 11.13 10.47
C GLU A 121 7.47 9.97 9.54
N LEU A 122 6.70 8.99 10.03
CA LEU A 122 6.20 7.90 9.22
C LEU A 122 5.32 8.41 8.07
N GLU A 123 4.31 9.22 8.38
CA GLU A 123 3.33 9.68 7.40
C GLU A 123 3.94 10.53 6.29
N ARG A 124 4.96 11.35 6.60
CA ARG A 124 5.69 12.12 5.58
C ARG A 124 6.31 11.20 4.53
N GLY A 125 6.93 10.11 4.95
CA GLY A 125 7.46 9.10 4.03
C GLY A 125 6.34 8.36 3.31
N TRP A 126 5.34 7.87 4.04
CA TRP A 126 4.29 7.03 3.48
C TRP A 126 3.45 7.70 2.40
N ARG A 127 3.25 9.02 2.45
CA ARG A 127 2.53 9.73 1.37
C ARG A 127 3.22 9.59 0.01
N ALA A 128 4.53 9.34 -0.03
CA ALA A 128 5.26 9.11 -1.27
C ALA A 128 4.79 7.86 -2.03
N ILE A 129 4.19 6.87 -1.36
CA ILE A 129 3.68 5.65 -2.02
C ILE A 129 2.53 5.95 -2.98
N PHE A 130 1.85 7.10 -2.82
CA PHE A 130 0.77 7.54 -3.70
C PHE A 130 1.26 8.39 -4.88
N ASP A 131 2.53 8.79 -4.90
CA ASP A 131 3.11 9.59 -5.97
C ASP A 131 3.71 8.70 -7.06
N PRO A 132 3.12 8.65 -8.28
CA PRO A 132 3.64 7.83 -9.36
C PRO A 132 5.07 8.15 -9.80
N ALA A 133 5.58 9.33 -9.46
CA ALA A 133 6.97 9.71 -9.77
C ALA A 133 8.00 8.94 -8.93
N THR A 134 7.59 8.31 -7.83
CA THR A 134 8.47 7.54 -6.93
C THR A 134 8.47 6.04 -7.23
N TRP A 135 7.53 5.56 -8.06
CA TRP A 135 7.34 4.13 -8.30
C TRP A 135 8.40 3.57 -9.24
N ALA A 136 9.02 2.46 -8.86
CA ALA A 136 10.03 1.83 -9.70
C ALA A 136 9.39 1.22 -10.97
N PRO A 137 10.09 1.24 -12.12
CA PRO A 137 9.60 0.63 -13.35
C PRO A 137 9.30 -0.87 -13.18
N GLY A 138 8.14 -1.30 -13.65
CA GLY A 138 7.73 -2.71 -13.59
C GLY A 138 7.07 -3.14 -12.29
N GLU A 139 7.02 -2.27 -11.27
CA GLU A 139 6.33 -2.56 -10.01
C GLU A 139 4.82 -2.72 -10.21
N SER A 140 4.25 -3.59 -9.37
CA SER A 140 2.81 -3.76 -9.26
C SER A 140 2.20 -2.52 -8.58
N VAL A 141 1.04 -2.10 -9.08
CA VAL A 141 0.30 -0.96 -8.53
C VAL A 141 -0.99 -1.48 -7.94
N GLN A 142 -1.23 -1.13 -6.69
CA GLN A 142 -2.49 -1.37 -6.03
C GLN A 142 -3.46 -0.20 -6.23
N ALA A 143 -4.74 -0.54 -6.21
CA ALA A 143 -5.84 0.39 -6.13
C ALA A 143 -6.62 0.12 -4.85
N THR A 144 -7.00 1.18 -4.15
CA THR A 144 -7.93 1.11 -3.03
C THR A 144 -9.18 1.94 -3.34
N VAL A 145 -10.34 1.37 -3.01
CA VAL A 145 -11.65 2.00 -3.19
C VAL A 145 -12.53 1.75 -1.97
N HIS A 146 -13.44 2.67 -1.66
CA HIS A 146 -14.42 2.48 -0.59
C HIS A 146 -15.47 1.43 -0.95
N GLU A 147 -15.83 1.35 -2.23
CA GLU A 147 -16.87 0.45 -2.74
C GLU A 147 -16.57 0.02 -4.18
N LEU A 148 -16.95 -1.21 -4.50
CA LEU A 148 -16.99 -1.74 -5.86
C LEU A 148 -18.45 -1.90 -6.28
N ARG A 149 -18.88 -1.17 -7.30
CA ARG A 149 -20.26 -1.23 -7.78
C ARG A 149 -20.37 -2.33 -8.84
N VAL A 150 -21.52 -2.99 -8.92
CA VAL A 150 -21.79 -3.99 -9.98
C VAL A 150 -21.59 -3.40 -11.37
N ALA A 151 -21.97 -2.14 -11.57
CA ALA A 151 -21.78 -1.42 -12.84
C ALA A 151 -20.30 -1.21 -13.22
N ASP A 152 -19.38 -1.28 -12.26
CA ASP A 152 -17.94 -1.19 -12.53
C ASP A 152 -17.38 -2.53 -13.07
N ILE A 153 -18.07 -3.65 -12.83
CA ILE A 153 -17.59 -5.00 -13.18
C ILE A 153 -17.77 -5.25 -14.67
N THR A 154 -16.67 -5.48 -15.38
CA THR A 154 -16.66 -5.80 -16.81
C THR A 154 -16.49 -7.29 -17.07
N ARG A 155 -15.98 -8.05 -16.10
CA ARG A 155 -15.82 -9.50 -16.20
C ARG A 155 -15.80 -10.17 -14.83
N ALA A 156 -16.37 -11.36 -14.74
CA ALA A 156 -16.29 -12.24 -13.58
C ALA A 156 -15.94 -13.67 -14.03
N ILE A 157 -14.94 -14.28 -13.42
CA ILE A 157 -14.50 -15.64 -13.75
C ILE A 157 -14.36 -16.44 -12.46
N ARG A 158 -15.06 -17.58 -12.37
CA ARG A 158 -14.87 -18.52 -11.26
C ARG A 158 -13.53 -19.25 -11.39
N ILE A 159 -12.77 -19.25 -10.31
CA ILE A 159 -11.49 -19.94 -10.19
C ILE A 159 -11.79 -21.41 -9.88
N ARG A 160 -11.16 -22.30 -10.65
CA ARG A 160 -11.40 -23.75 -10.60
C ARG A 160 -10.25 -24.48 -9.92
#